data_AF-A0A316QIJ7-F1
#
_entry.id   AF-A0A316QIJ7-F1
#
_cell.length_a   1.000
_cell.length_b   1.000
_cell.length_c   1.000
_cell.angle_alpha   90.00
_cell.angle_beta   90.00
_cell.angle_gamma   90.00
#
_symmetry.space_group_name_H-M   'P 1'
#
loop_
_entity.id
_entity.type
_entity.pdbx_description
1 polymer ?
#
loop_
_entity_poly.entity_id
_entity_poly.type
_entity_poly.pdbx_seq_one_letter_code
_entity_poly.pdbx_strand_id
1 'polypeptide(L)'
;MPFLEKHGITTRFARSCALELIKTMLDDGYYVAFSGVDDYYVKGKSWYKEQHFNHNGLIVGYDDEDETLAIAAYDQRWIFTVFDTPQKCFMQGLQVLCDKNSYGAIYAVKAKNDIQELNLATIYQELKKYLSSAIDHYPLKDSGFVNGIIVYDLICMYLDKMADGSIPHERRDRRVFRMIWEHKKCMFGRIKAIEDQCKWDDSLSHAYAEVVALSDKIRFIYSKFVIKYSSKDLENIQLSLMNMKQLEISLLNSFLDRLDKEMPNE
;
A
#
# COMPACT_ATOMS: atom_id res chain seq x y z
N MET A 1 -0.05 -13.84 8.04
CA MET A 1 0.66 -12.80 8.82
C MET A 1 0.71 -13.30 10.25
N PRO A 2 1.90 -13.48 10.85
CA PRO A 2 2.03 -14.12 12.17
C PRO A 2 1.32 -13.33 13.28
N PHE A 3 1.21 -12.01 13.11
CA PHE A 3 0.64 -11.05 14.07
C PHE A 3 -0.88 -10.80 13.92
N LEU A 4 -1.55 -11.40 12.94
CA LEU A 4 -3.01 -11.31 12.78
C LEU A 4 -3.64 -12.66 13.06
N GLU A 5 -4.67 -12.65 13.90
CA GLU A 5 -5.67 -13.69 13.91
C GLU A 5 -6.61 -13.48 12.71
N LYS A 6 -6.89 -14.57 11.98
CA LYS A 6 -7.68 -14.50 10.76
C LYS A 6 -8.53 -15.75 10.57
N HIS A 7 -9.84 -15.56 10.54
CA HIS A 7 -10.84 -16.58 10.22
C HIS A 7 -11.66 -16.12 9.03
N GLY A 8 -12.06 -17.00 8.12
CA GLY A 8 -12.79 -16.53 6.96
C GLY A 8 -13.64 -17.55 6.25
N ILE A 9 -14.57 -17.00 5.47
CA ILE A 9 -15.52 -17.73 4.67
C ILE A 9 -15.62 -17.09 3.28
N THR A 10 -15.78 -17.92 2.26
CA THR A 10 -16.01 -17.43 0.91
C THR A 10 -17.45 -16.93 0.75
N THR A 11 -17.62 -15.83 0.00
CA THR A 11 -18.96 -15.31 -0.32
C THR A 11 -19.80 -16.29 -1.14
N ARG A 12 -19.17 -17.29 -1.79
CA ARG A 12 -19.88 -18.40 -2.45
C ARG A 12 -20.89 -19.08 -1.53
N PHE A 13 -20.51 -19.34 -0.29
CA PHE A 13 -21.34 -20.04 0.71
C PHE A 13 -22.00 -19.10 1.71
N ALA A 14 -21.45 -17.89 1.89
CA ALA A 14 -21.94 -16.92 2.88
C ALA A 14 -22.94 -15.90 2.33
N ARG A 15 -23.18 -15.81 1.00
CA ARG A 15 -23.92 -14.70 0.38
C ARG A 15 -25.29 -14.39 1.02
N SER A 16 -26.04 -15.41 1.45
CA SER A 16 -27.37 -15.24 2.03
C SER A 16 -27.37 -14.77 3.48
N CYS A 17 -26.24 -14.87 4.19
CA CYS A 17 -26.09 -14.50 5.59
C CYS A 17 -24.89 -13.57 5.84
N ALA A 18 -24.32 -12.98 4.78
CA ALA A 18 -23.07 -12.24 4.87
C ALA A 18 -23.17 -11.03 5.82
N LEU A 19 -24.31 -10.34 5.86
CA LEU A 19 -24.51 -9.20 6.77
C LEU A 19 -24.46 -9.64 8.25
N GLU A 20 -25.20 -10.68 8.61
CA GLU A 20 -25.22 -11.22 9.98
C GLU A 20 -23.84 -11.74 10.40
N LEU A 21 -23.12 -12.38 9.48
CA LEU A 21 -21.73 -12.81 9.73
C LEU A 21 -20.82 -11.61 9.96
N ILE A 22 -20.94 -10.54 9.17
CA ILE A 22 -20.15 -9.31 9.36
C ILE A 22 -20.39 -8.73 10.75
N LYS A 23 -21.66 -8.58 11.16
CA LYS A 23 -22.03 -8.06 12.48
C LYS A 23 -21.47 -8.93 13.62
N THR A 24 -21.67 -10.24 13.54
CA THR A 24 -21.14 -11.20 14.52
C THR A 24 -19.62 -11.08 14.69
N MET A 25 -18.89 -10.99 13.57
CA MET A 25 -17.43 -10.80 13.63
C MET A 25 -17.03 -9.49 14.30
N LEU A 26 -17.77 -8.40 14.04
CA LEU A 26 -17.55 -7.09 14.67
C LEU A 26 -17.85 -7.14 16.18
N ASP A 27 -18.94 -7.78 16.58
CA ASP A 27 -19.35 -7.93 17.98
C ASP A 27 -18.34 -8.77 18.79
N ASP A 28 -17.73 -9.78 18.16
CA ASP A 28 -16.64 -10.58 18.74
C ASP A 28 -15.30 -9.80 18.82
N GLY A 29 -15.29 -8.54 18.41
CA GLY A 29 -14.14 -7.64 18.50
C GLY A 29 -13.10 -7.86 17.39
N TYR A 30 -13.52 -8.36 16.24
CA TYR A 30 -12.71 -8.40 15.02
C TYR A 30 -13.08 -7.24 14.10
N TYR A 31 -12.15 -6.80 13.26
CA TYR A 31 -12.50 -6.08 12.05
C TYR A 31 -12.85 -7.06 10.94
N VAL A 32 -13.55 -6.61 9.90
CA VAL A 32 -13.95 -7.49 8.79
C VAL A 32 -13.28 -7.08 7.49
N ALA A 33 -12.26 -7.84 7.09
CA ALA A 33 -11.63 -7.67 5.78
C ALA A 33 -12.45 -8.39 4.71
N PHE A 34 -12.87 -7.69 3.67
CA PHE A 34 -13.67 -8.25 2.59
C PHE A 34 -12.94 -8.16 1.24
N SER A 35 -13.30 -9.08 0.35
CA SER A 35 -13.03 -9.03 -1.09
C SER A 35 -14.27 -9.42 -1.87
N GLY A 36 -14.30 -9.13 -3.17
CA GLY A 36 -15.44 -9.52 -4.00
C GLY A 36 -16.68 -8.67 -3.76
N VAL A 37 -16.51 -7.35 -3.64
CA VAL A 37 -17.61 -6.37 -3.61
C VAL A 37 -17.43 -5.37 -4.75
N ASP A 38 -18.49 -5.13 -5.51
CA ASP A 38 -18.47 -4.18 -6.63
C ASP A 38 -18.64 -2.74 -6.15
N ASP A 39 -17.58 -1.94 -6.28
CA ASP A 39 -17.51 -0.55 -5.82
C ASP A 39 -18.56 0.35 -6.47
N TYR A 40 -19.10 -0.02 -7.63
CA TYR A 40 -20.18 0.72 -8.29
C TYR A 40 -21.39 0.93 -7.36
N TYR A 41 -21.64 0.01 -6.44
CA TYR A 41 -22.79 0.03 -5.54
C TYR A 41 -22.48 0.59 -4.16
N VAL A 42 -21.22 0.67 -3.75
CA VAL A 42 -20.81 1.05 -2.40
C VAL A 42 -20.72 2.56 -2.28
N LYS A 43 -21.72 3.19 -1.65
CA LYS A 43 -21.75 4.65 -1.46
C LYS A 43 -20.51 5.10 -0.70
N GLY A 44 -19.85 6.15 -1.19
CA GLY A 44 -18.64 6.71 -0.58
C GLY A 44 -17.33 6.21 -1.20
N LYS A 45 -17.28 5.03 -1.85
CA LYS A 45 -16.08 4.55 -2.54
C LYS A 45 -15.76 5.31 -3.81
N SER A 46 -14.49 5.28 -4.22
CA SER A 46 -13.96 5.99 -5.40
C SER A 46 -14.71 5.74 -6.71
N TRP A 47 -15.34 4.58 -6.87
CA TRP A 47 -16.05 4.20 -8.10
C TRP A 47 -17.56 4.13 -7.97
N TYR A 48 -18.13 4.61 -6.87
CA TYR A 48 -19.57 4.61 -6.65
C TYR A 48 -20.30 5.30 -7.80
N LYS A 49 -21.17 4.56 -8.50
CA LYS A 49 -21.91 5.00 -9.71
C LYS A 49 -21.07 5.45 -10.91
N GLU A 50 -19.75 5.30 -10.85
CA GLU A 50 -18.83 5.68 -11.92
C GLU A 50 -18.35 4.46 -12.72
N GLN A 51 -17.93 3.38 -12.03
CA GLN A 51 -17.32 2.23 -12.69
C GLN A 51 -17.55 0.92 -11.91
N HIS A 52 -17.83 -0.17 -12.62
CA HIS A 52 -17.81 -1.51 -12.07
C HIS A 52 -16.37 -1.93 -11.74
N PHE A 53 -16.10 -2.18 -10.46
CA PHE A 53 -14.77 -2.53 -10.00
C PHE A 53 -14.86 -3.47 -8.81
N ASN A 54 -14.37 -4.71 -8.98
CA ASN A 54 -14.26 -5.67 -7.88
C ASN A 54 -13.12 -5.21 -6.96
N HIS A 55 -13.46 -4.88 -5.72
CA HIS A 55 -12.51 -4.33 -4.79
C HIS A 55 -12.65 -4.92 -3.40
N ASN A 56 -11.60 -4.68 -2.63
CA ASN A 56 -11.47 -5.14 -1.26
C ASN A 56 -11.66 -3.95 -0.30
N GLY A 57 -11.67 -4.23 0.99
CA GLY A 57 -11.71 -3.20 2.02
C GLY A 57 -11.76 -3.79 3.41
N LEU A 58 -11.93 -2.90 4.40
CA LEU A 58 -12.06 -3.25 5.80
C LEU A 58 -13.34 -2.60 6.35
N ILE A 59 -14.21 -3.37 6.97
CA ILE A 59 -15.33 -2.87 7.75
C ILE A 59 -14.87 -2.78 9.19
N VAL A 60 -15.09 -1.62 9.80
CA VAL A 60 -14.62 -1.29 11.15
C VAL A 60 -15.73 -1.09 12.17
N GLY A 61 -16.98 -1.10 11.73
CA GLY A 61 -18.16 -0.97 12.58
C GLY A 61 -19.44 -1.06 11.76
N TYR A 62 -20.56 -1.08 12.47
CA TYR A 62 -21.90 -1.00 11.89
C TYR A 62 -22.82 -0.23 12.85
N ASP A 63 -23.90 0.30 12.28
CA ASP A 63 -24.99 0.92 13.03
C ASP A 63 -26.31 0.34 12.54
N ASP A 64 -27.10 -0.23 13.43
CA ASP A 64 -28.39 -0.84 13.11
C ASP A 64 -29.57 0.13 13.21
N GLU A 65 -29.42 1.27 13.90
CA GLU A 65 -30.42 2.33 13.88
C GLU A 65 -30.38 3.06 12.52
N ASP A 66 -29.17 3.34 12.03
CA ASP A 66 -28.96 4.01 10.74
C ASP A 66 -28.83 3.05 9.54
N GLU A 67 -28.85 1.74 9.78
CA GLU A 67 -28.63 0.67 8.79
C GLU A 67 -27.33 0.88 7.96
N THR A 68 -26.22 1.18 8.61
CA THR A 68 -24.93 1.45 7.96
C THR A 68 -23.81 0.49 8.35
N LEU A 69 -22.78 0.43 7.49
CA LEU A 69 -21.48 -0.15 7.75
C LEU A 69 -20.43 0.96 7.66
N ALA A 70 -19.55 1.06 8.65
CA ALA A 70 -18.37 1.92 8.60
C ALA A 70 -17.24 1.20 7.86
N ILE A 71 -16.82 1.73 6.71
CA ILE A 71 -15.79 1.14 5.84
C ILE A 71 -14.54 2.00 5.84
N ALA A 72 -13.39 1.40 6.15
CA ALA A 72 -12.07 1.98 5.92
C ALA A 72 -11.60 1.66 4.48
N ALA A 73 -11.66 2.65 3.60
CA ALA A 73 -11.25 2.54 2.21
C ALA A 73 -10.90 3.91 1.61
N TYR A 74 -10.51 3.92 0.33
CA TYR A 74 -10.39 5.16 -0.43
C TYR A 74 -11.77 5.70 -0.81
N ASP A 75 -12.05 6.94 -0.40
CA ASP A 75 -13.29 7.63 -0.73
C ASP A 75 -13.31 8.15 -2.18
N GLN A 76 -14.39 8.83 -2.56
CA GLN A 76 -14.53 9.51 -3.86
C GLN A 76 -13.45 10.55 -4.18
N ARG A 77 -12.77 11.06 -3.15
CA ARG A 77 -11.66 12.02 -3.28
C ARG A 77 -10.30 11.32 -3.27
N TRP A 78 -10.27 9.99 -3.31
CA TRP A 78 -9.07 9.18 -3.20
C TRP A 78 -8.29 9.40 -1.90
N ILE A 79 -9.02 9.69 -0.82
CA ILE A 79 -8.49 9.80 0.53
C ILE A 79 -8.82 8.49 1.26
N PHE A 80 -7.80 7.85 1.84
CA PHE A 80 -8.02 6.70 2.71
C PHE A 80 -8.61 7.20 4.03
N THR A 81 -9.87 6.83 4.29
CA THR A 81 -10.64 7.28 5.45
C THR A 81 -11.66 6.23 5.84
N VAL A 82 -12.27 6.40 7.01
CA VAL A 82 -13.51 5.70 7.37
C VAL A 82 -14.69 6.53 6.87
N PHE A 83 -15.69 5.87 6.28
CA PHE A 83 -16.97 6.47 5.92
C PHE A 83 -18.09 5.44 6.03
N ASP A 84 -19.32 5.92 6.20
CA ASP A 84 -20.48 5.06 6.31
C ASP A 84 -21.12 4.80 4.94
N THR A 85 -21.45 3.52 4.69
CA THR A 85 -22.28 3.11 3.56
C THR A 85 -23.53 2.41 4.08
N PRO A 86 -24.70 2.59 3.44
CA PRO A 86 -25.87 1.78 3.77
C PRO A 86 -25.57 0.28 3.62
N GLN A 87 -26.03 -0.53 4.57
CA GLN A 87 -25.86 -1.99 4.58
C GLN A 87 -26.36 -2.59 3.26
N LYS A 88 -27.53 -2.15 2.77
CA LYS A 88 -28.11 -2.58 1.48
C LYS A 88 -27.20 -2.33 0.27
N CYS A 89 -26.45 -1.21 0.27
CA CYS A 89 -25.56 -0.85 -0.84
C CYS A 89 -24.36 -1.80 -0.89
N PHE A 90 -23.79 -2.12 0.27
CA PHE A 90 -22.71 -3.10 0.37
C PHE A 90 -23.17 -4.50 -0.07
N MET A 91 -24.33 -4.94 0.45
CA MET A 91 -24.89 -6.26 0.12
C MET A 91 -25.24 -6.39 -1.37
N GLN A 92 -25.72 -5.32 -2.00
CA GLN A 92 -25.94 -5.29 -3.45
C GLN A 92 -24.63 -5.49 -4.22
N GLY A 93 -23.56 -4.80 -3.84
CA GLY A 93 -22.25 -4.94 -4.48
C GLY A 93 -21.67 -6.35 -4.35
N LEU A 94 -21.88 -6.99 -3.20
CA LEU A 94 -21.50 -8.39 -2.96
C LEU A 94 -22.32 -9.35 -3.82
N GLN A 95 -23.65 -9.18 -3.85
CA GLN A 95 -24.57 -10.07 -4.55
C GLN A 95 -24.31 -10.08 -6.06
N VAL A 96 -24.11 -8.91 -6.67
CA VAL A 96 -23.88 -8.79 -8.12
C VAL A 96 -22.61 -9.54 -8.57
N LEU A 97 -21.57 -9.57 -7.74
CA LEU A 97 -20.36 -10.35 -8.07
C LEU A 97 -20.58 -11.85 -7.86
N CYS A 98 -21.31 -12.24 -6.80
CA CYS A 98 -21.68 -13.64 -6.60
C CYS A 98 -22.52 -14.19 -7.77
N ASP A 99 -23.48 -13.42 -8.28
CA ASP A 99 -24.33 -13.80 -9.43
C ASP A 99 -23.51 -14.00 -10.71
N LYS A 100 -22.37 -13.31 -10.82
CA LYS A 100 -21.41 -13.45 -11.92
C LYS A 100 -20.37 -14.57 -11.67
N ASN A 101 -20.56 -15.41 -10.66
CA ASN A 101 -19.58 -16.41 -10.20
C ASN A 101 -18.21 -15.80 -9.83
N SER A 102 -18.17 -14.51 -9.49
CA SER A 102 -16.98 -13.82 -9.00
C SER A 102 -17.04 -13.76 -7.48
N TYR A 103 -16.58 -14.84 -6.86
CA TYR A 103 -16.64 -14.98 -5.40
C TYR A 103 -15.45 -14.30 -4.73
N GLY A 104 -15.72 -13.60 -3.65
CA GLY A 104 -14.72 -13.08 -2.73
C GLY A 104 -14.72 -13.86 -1.43
N ALA A 105 -14.29 -13.17 -0.38
CA ALA A 105 -14.26 -13.71 0.97
C ALA A 105 -14.48 -12.61 2.01
N ILE A 106 -15.01 -13.03 3.15
CA ILE A 106 -15.18 -12.22 4.35
C ILE A 106 -14.29 -12.85 5.41
N TYR A 107 -13.40 -12.04 5.99
CA TYR A 107 -12.45 -12.47 7.00
C TYR A 107 -12.61 -11.65 8.27
N ALA A 108 -12.87 -12.31 9.40
CA ALA A 108 -12.63 -11.75 10.72
C ALA A 108 -11.13 -11.59 10.90
N VAL A 109 -10.67 -10.37 11.18
CA VAL A 109 -9.25 -10.05 11.38
C VAL A 109 -9.04 -9.24 12.65
N LYS A 110 -8.09 -9.65 13.46
CA LYS A 110 -7.71 -8.98 14.71
C LYS A 110 -6.21 -9.06 14.92
N ALA A 111 -5.63 -8.00 15.46
CA ALA A 111 -4.23 -8.05 15.89
C ALA A 111 -4.11 -9.00 17.09
N LYS A 112 -3.13 -9.89 17.05
CA LYS A 112 -2.78 -10.69 18.23
C LYS A 112 -2.12 -9.79 19.26
N ASN A 113 -2.22 -10.19 20.53
CA ASN A 113 -1.55 -9.50 21.63
C ASN A 113 -0.07 -9.91 21.79
N ASP A 114 0.43 -10.77 20.90
CA ASP A 114 1.81 -11.25 20.94
C ASP A 114 2.78 -10.10 20.60
N ILE A 115 3.74 -9.85 21.49
CA ILE A 115 4.83 -8.92 21.21
C ILE A 115 5.64 -9.48 20.03
N GLN A 116 5.78 -8.68 18.97
CA GLN A 116 6.62 -9.01 17.83
C GLN A 116 7.97 -8.33 18.01
N GLU A 117 8.99 -9.09 18.35
CA GLU A 117 10.36 -8.57 18.44
C GLU A 117 10.95 -8.38 17.04
N LEU A 118 11.72 -7.30 16.84
CA LEU A 118 12.40 -7.10 15.57
C LEU A 118 13.61 -8.05 15.49
N ASN A 119 13.64 -8.86 14.45
CA ASN A 119 14.79 -9.67 14.11
C ASN A 119 15.81 -8.81 13.34
N LEU A 120 16.77 -8.24 14.07
CA LEU A 120 17.79 -7.35 13.50
C LEU A 120 18.56 -8.04 12.37
N ALA A 121 18.95 -9.31 12.54
CA ALA A 121 19.71 -10.05 11.54
C ALA A 121 18.95 -10.18 10.22
N THR A 122 17.66 -10.50 10.28
CA THR A 122 16.79 -10.57 9.09
C THR A 122 16.64 -9.20 8.44
N ILE A 123 16.45 -8.14 9.22
CA ILE A 123 16.34 -6.77 8.72
C ILE A 123 17.63 -6.36 7.99
N TYR A 124 18.78 -6.63 8.58
CA TYR A 124 20.09 -6.36 7.99
C TYR A 124 20.26 -7.08 6.64
N GLN A 125 19.96 -8.39 6.59
CA GLN A 125 20.07 -9.17 5.34
C GLN A 125 19.11 -8.69 4.25
N GLU A 126 17.84 -8.44 4.59
CA GLU A 126 16.84 -7.95 3.63
C GLU A 126 17.15 -6.53 3.16
N LEU A 127 17.73 -5.67 4.02
CA LEU A 127 18.15 -4.33 3.62
C LEU A 127 19.39 -4.36 2.72
N LYS A 128 20.35 -5.25 2.97
CA LYS A 128 21.48 -5.48 2.04
C LYS A 128 20.98 -5.92 0.67
N LYS A 129 20.04 -6.87 0.63
CA LYS A 129 19.39 -7.31 -0.60
C LYS A 129 18.63 -6.18 -1.32
N TYR A 130 17.95 -5.32 -0.55
CA TYR A 130 17.29 -4.13 -1.10
C TYR A 130 18.29 -3.20 -1.80
N LEU A 131 19.44 -2.93 -1.18
CA LEU A 131 20.47 -2.03 -1.73
C LEU A 131 21.30 -2.66 -2.84
N SER A 132 21.48 -3.98 -2.84
CA SER A 132 22.27 -4.70 -3.86
C SER A 132 21.50 -4.96 -5.15
N SER A 133 20.19 -4.66 -5.20
CA SER A 133 19.39 -4.87 -6.41
C SER A 133 19.92 -4.04 -7.58
N ALA A 134 19.97 -4.64 -8.77
CA ALA A 134 20.57 -4.07 -9.96
C ALA A 134 19.84 -4.60 -11.22
N ILE A 135 20.07 -3.99 -12.37
CA ILE A 135 19.31 -4.27 -13.60
C ILE A 135 19.55 -5.69 -14.13
N ASP A 136 20.73 -6.24 -13.91
CA ASP A 136 21.12 -7.61 -14.25
C ASP A 136 20.35 -8.66 -13.45
N HIS A 137 19.94 -8.33 -12.22
CA HIS A 137 19.05 -9.17 -11.41
C HIS A 137 17.60 -9.23 -11.96
N TYR A 138 17.23 -8.30 -12.85
CA TYR A 138 15.86 -8.17 -13.38
C TYR A 138 15.85 -7.92 -14.90
N PRO A 139 16.02 -8.96 -15.72
CA PRO A 139 15.98 -8.83 -17.17
C PRO A 139 14.64 -8.23 -17.65
N LEU A 140 14.69 -7.19 -18.49
CA LEU A 140 13.51 -6.45 -18.96
C LEU A 140 12.48 -7.27 -19.75
N LYS A 141 12.86 -8.48 -20.17
CA LYS A 141 11.98 -9.40 -20.92
C LYS A 141 11.17 -10.30 -20.00
N ASP A 142 11.53 -10.37 -18.73
CA ASP A 142 10.90 -11.27 -17.78
C ASP A 142 9.67 -10.61 -17.16
N SER A 143 8.58 -11.36 -17.08
CA SER A 143 7.42 -10.95 -16.30
C SER A 143 7.64 -11.32 -14.84
N GLY A 144 7.61 -10.34 -13.94
CA GLY A 144 7.79 -10.60 -12.52
C GLY A 144 7.72 -9.36 -11.64
N PHE A 145 7.76 -9.58 -10.33
CA PHE A 145 7.87 -8.53 -9.35
C PHE A 145 9.33 -8.08 -9.21
N VAL A 146 9.56 -6.78 -9.31
CA VAL A 146 10.86 -6.16 -9.04
C VAL A 146 10.85 -5.54 -7.66
N ASN A 147 11.91 -5.80 -6.89
CA ASN A 147 12.09 -5.28 -5.55
C ASN A 147 13.48 -4.64 -5.43
N GLY A 148 13.66 -3.75 -4.46
CA GLY A 148 14.95 -3.13 -4.19
C GLY A 148 15.09 -1.69 -4.68
N ILE A 149 16.29 -1.15 -4.53
CA ILE A 149 16.66 0.20 -4.97
C ILE A 149 16.61 0.37 -6.49
N ILE A 150 16.68 -0.73 -7.26
CA ILE A 150 16.58 -0.74 -8.73
C ILE A 150 15.22 -0.26 -9.25
N VAL A 151 14.18 -0.28 -8.42
CA VAL A 151 12.85 0.21 -8.78
C VAL A 151 12.91 1.66 -9.24
N TYR A 152 13.80 2.48 -8.67
CA TYR A 152 14.00 3.86 -9.11
C TYR A 152 14.34 3.98 -10.60
N ASP A 153 15.26 3.14 -11.08
CA ASP A 153 15.72 3.14 -12.47
C ASP A 153 14.60 2.68 -13.41
N LEU A 154 13.87 1.63 -13.03
CA LEU A 154 12.73 1.14 -13.81
C LEU A 154 11.59 2.16 -13.86
N ILE A 155 11.39 2.94 -12.80
CA ILE A 155 10.44 4.04 -12.83
C ILE A 155 10.94 5.16 -13.74
N CYS A 156 12.24 5.49 -13.75
CA CYS A 156 12.78 6.42 -14.76
C CYS A 156 12.52 5.93 -16.19
N MET A 157 12.73 4.65 -16.47
CA MET A 157 12.42 4.06 -17.78
C MET A 157 10.93 4.12 -18.12
N TYR A 158 10.05 3.95 -17.12
CA TYR A 158 8.62 4.15 -17.30
C TYR A 158 8.29 5.61 -17.67
N LEU A 159 8.95 6.58 -17.04
CA LEU A 159 8.80 8.01 -17.37
C LEU A 159 9.32 8.31 -18.78
N ASP A 160 10.46 7.74 -19.18
CA ASP A 160 11.00 7.88 -20.54
C ASP A 160 10.01 7.40 -21.59
N LYS A 161 9.40 6.22 -21.37
CA LYS A 161 8.36 5.67 -22.25
C LYS A 161 7.09 6.53 -22.32
N MET A 162 6.78 7.30 -21.27
CA MET A 162 5.70 8.28 -21.32
C MET A 162 6.12 9.56 -22.06
N ALA A 163 7.39 9.95 -21.95
CA ALA A 163 7.94 11.12 -22.62
C ALA A 163 8.04 10.90 -24.14
N ASP A 164 8.48 9.71 -24.57
CA ASP A 164 8.64 9.34 -25.99
C ASP A 164 7.33 8.86 -26.67
N GLY A 165 6.25 8.71 -25.89
CA GLY A 165 4.93 8.30 -26.37
C GLY A 165 4.73 6.80 -26.55
N SER A 166 5.73 5.96 -26.23
CA SER A 166 5.59 4.50 -26.20
C SER A 166 4.49 4.03 -25.23
N ILE A 167 4.26 4.81 -24.16
CA ILE A 167 3.10 4.70 -23.28
C ILE A 167 2.24 5.95 -23.50
N PRO A 168 1.07 5.81 -24.15
CA PRO A 168 0.14 6.90 -24.32
C PRO A 168 -0.33 7.50 -22.98
N HIS A 169 -0.59 8.80 -22.94
CA HIS A 169 -0.94 9.51 -21.70
C HIS A 169 -2.16 8.89 -21.02
N GLU A 170 -3.18 8.47 -21.77
CA GLU A 170 -4.39 7.82 -21.26
C GLU A 170 -4.15 6.48 -20.56
N ARG A 171 -3.01 5.82 -20.82
CA ARG A 171 -2.59 4.57 -20.17
C ARG A 171 -1.71 4.77 -18.94
N ARG A 172 -1.49 6.01 -18.50
CA ARG A 172 -0.71 6.33 -17.29
C ARG A 172 -1.33 5.69 -16.05
N ASP A 173 -0.49 5.14 -15.17
CA ASP A 173 -0.95 4.66 -13.87
C ASP A 173 -0.79 5.77 -12.82
N ARG A 174 -1.93 6.26 -12.33
CA ARG A 174 -2.00 7.38 -11.37
C ARG A 174 -1.41 7.04 -10.00
N ARG A 175 -1.15 5.76 -9.70
CA ARG A 175 -0.81 5.27 -8.36
C ARG A 175 0.69 5.10 -8.14
N VAL A 176 1.50 5.10 -9.20
CA VAL A 176 2.94 4.77 -9.16
C VAL A 176 3.67 5.52 -8.05
N PHE A 177 3.58 6.84 -8.03
CA PHE A 177 4.31 7.65 -7.06
C PHE A 177 3.67 7.70 -5.67
N ARG A 178 2.39 7.33 -5.54
CA ARG A 178 1.78 7.11 -4.22
C ARG A 178 2.39 5.88 -3.55
N MET A 179 2.57 4.78 -4.29
CA MET A 179 3.21 3.57 -3.78
C MET A 179 4.66 3.82 -3.34
N ILE A 180 5.40 4.63 -4.10
CA ILE A 180 6.78 5.02 -3.73
C ILE A 180 6.77 5.80 -2.42
N TRP A 181 5.92 6.83 -2.30
CA TRP A 181 5.80 7.62 -1.06
C TRP A 181 5.38 6.77 0.15
N GLU A 182 4.40 5.89 -0.01
CA GLU A 182 3.95 4.97 1.05
C GLU A 182 5.07 4.03 1.48
N HIS A 183 5.84 3.50 0.52
CA HIS A 183 7.04 2.71 0.84
C HIS A 183 8.06 3.52 1.65
N LYS A 184 8.35 4.78 1.30
CA LYS A 184 9.31 5.61 2.06
C LYS A 184 8.82 5.91 3.48
N LYS A 185 7.52 6.15 3.67
CA LYS A 185 6.94 6.26 5.02
C LYS A 185 7.11 4.97 5.83
N CYS A 186 6.89 3.81 5.20
CA CYS A 186 7.11 2.52 5.87
C CYS A 186 8.58 2.32 6.24
N MET A 187 9.52 2.68 5.35
CA MET A 187 10.95 2.59 5.65
C MET A 187 11.36 3.54 6.78
N PHE A 188 10.87 4.77 6.79
CA PHE A 188 11.05 5.71 7.89
C PHE A 188 10.57 5.13 9.23
N GLY A 189 9.36 4.54 9.26
CA GLY A 189 8.84 3.89 10.46
C GLY A 189 9.68 2.70 10.93
N ARG A 190 10.25 1.93 9.99
CA ARG A 190 11.18 0.83 10.30
C ARG A 190 12.49 1.34 10.90
N ILE A 191 13.07 2.40 10.35
CA ILE A 191 14.29 3.02 10.88
C ILE A 191 14.05 3.48 12.33
N LYS A 192 12.95 4.19 12.58
CA LYS A 192 12.57 4.62 13.93
C LYS A 192 12.43 3.45 14.91
N ALA A 193 11.72 2.40 14.51
CA ALA A 193 11.53 1.24 15.38
C ALA A 193 12.86 0.56 15.76
N ILE A 194 13.86 0.61 14.87
CA ILE A 194 15.20 0.09 15.15
C ILE A 194 16.02 1.05 16.01
N GLU A 195 15.96 2.36 15.75
CA GLU A 195 16.58 3.37 16.63
C GLU A 195 16.07 3.21 18.06
N ASP A 196 14.75 3.05 18.24
CA ASP A 196 14.13 2.83 19.55
C ASP A 196 14.60 1.51 20.19
N GLN A 197 14.61 0.40 19.44
CA GLN A 197 15.03 -0.91 19.95
C GLN A 197 16.52 -0.95 20.34
N CYS A 198 17.39 -0.36 19.53
CA CYS A 198 18.83 -0.31 19.77
C CYS A 198 19.25 0.87 20.66
N LYS A 199 18.30 1.73 21.08
CA LYS A 199 18.53 2.94 21.88
C LYS A 199 19.52 3.92 21.23
N TRP A 200 19.44 4.06 19.91
CA TRP A 200 20.20 5.05 19.16
C TRP A 200 19.56 6.45 19.30
N ASP A 201 20.31 7.48 18.94
CA ASP A 201 19.69 8.77 18.63
C ASP A 201 18.82 8.69 17.36
N ASP A 202 17.95 9.67 17.17
CA ASP A 202 17.03 9.74 16.03
C ASP A 202 17.65 10.35 14.76
N SER A 203 18.99 10.42 14.66
CA SER A 203 19.66 11.13 13.58
C SER A 203 19.39 10.52 12.20
N LEU A 204 19.25 9.19 12.10
CA LEU A 204 19.04 8.53 10.82
C LEU A 204 17.59 8.67 10.37
N SER A 205 16.60 8.49 11.26
CA SER A 205 15.21 8.75 10.90
C SER A 205 14.96 10.22 10.61
N HIS A 206 15.57 11.13 11.37
CA HIS A 206 15.49 12.58 11.11
C HIS A 206 16.02 12.92 9.71
N ALA A 207 17.18 12.39 9.33
CA ALA A 207 17.72 12.59 7.98
C ALA A 207 16.85 11.90 6.90
N TYR A 208 16.33 10.70 7.18
CA TYR A 208 15.46 9.97 6.24
C TYR A 208 14.11 10.64 6.03
N ALA A 209 13.67 11.53 6.93
CA ALA A 209 12.48 12.35 6.71
C ALA A 209 12.57 13.19 5.42
N GLU A 210 13.77 13.57 4.98
CA GLU A 210 14.00 14.25 3.71
C GLU A 210 13.62 13.35 2.51
N VAL A 211 13.97 12.05 2.55
CA VAL A 211 13.57 11.07 1.52
C VAL A 211 12.05 10.99 1.43
N VAL A 212 11.36 10.97 2.58
CA VAL A 212 9.89 10.97 2.63
C VAL A 212 9.33 12.26 2.02
N ALA A 213 9.88 13.42 2.37
CA ALA A 213 9.44 14.71 1.84
C ALA A 213 9.66 14.83 0.32
N LEU A 214 10.82 14.38 -0.19
CA LEU A 214 11.11 14.33 -1.62
C LEU A 214 10.12 13.41 -2.36
N SER A 215 9.84 12.23 -1.83
CA SER A 215 8.87 11.32 -2.44
C SER A 215 7.46 11.91 -2.50
N ASP A 216 7.04 12.66 -1.48
CA ASP A 216 5.74 13.33 -1.46
C ASP A 216 5.68 14.49 -2.47
N LYS A 217 6.74 15.30 -2.56
CA LYS A 217 6.88 16.34 -3.59
C LYS A 217 6.77 15.75 -4.99
N ILE A 218 7.50 14.66 -5.26
CA ILE A 218 7.44 13.96 -6.56
C ILE A 218 6.01 13.48 -6.85
N ARG A 219 5.33 12.88 -5.86
CA ARG A 219 3.94 12.42 -5.98
C ARG A 219 2.99 13.56 -6.37
N PHE A 220 3.16 14.76 -5.83
CA PHE A 220 2.36 15.93 -6.22
C PHE A 220 2.67 16.42 -7.63
N ILE A 221 3.94 16.46 -8.05
CA ILE A 221 4.30 16.83 -9.43
C ILE A 221 3.70 15.82 -10.41
N TYR A 222 3.80 14.53 -10.12
CA TYR A 222 3.19 13.49 -10.97
C TYR A 222 1.67 13.60 -11.02
N SER A 223 1.02 13.93 -9.90
CA SER A 223 -0.43 14.15 -9.88
C SER A 223 -0.86 15.31 -10.80
N LYS A 224 -0.04 16.36 -10.90
CA LYS A 224 -0.26 17.45 -11.87
C LYS A 224 -0.08 16.97 -13.31
N PHE A 225 0.98 16.23 -13.60
CA PHE A 225 1.21 15.60 -14.91
C PHE A 225 0.06 14.68 -15.33
N VAL A 226 -0.50 13.94 -14.37
CA VAL A 226 -1.67 13.08 -14.59
C VAL A 226 -2.89 13.89 -14.99
N ILE A 227 -3.09 15.10 -14.47
CA ILE A 227 -4.22 15.95 -14.87
C ILE A 227 -3.95 16.58 -16.23
N LYS A 228 -2.74 17.09 -16.45
CA LYS A 228 -2.34 17.78 -17.67
C LYS A 228 -0.92 17.38 -18.08
N TYR A 229 -0.78 16.89 -19.30
CA TYR A 229 0.52 16.50 -19.85
C TYR A 229 1.52 17.68 -19.80
N SER A 230 2.75 17.37 -19.38
CA SER A 230 3.87 18.31 -19.28
C SER A 230 5.18 17.53 -19.29
N SER A 231 5.97 17.64 -20.36
CA SER A 231 7.28 16.98 -20.46
C SER A 231 8.25 17.49 -19.39
N LYS A 232 8.22 18.79 -19.08
CA LYS A 232 9.00 19.40 -18.00
C LYS A 232 8.71 18.79 -16.63
N ASP A 233 7.47 18.37 -16.38
CA ASP A 233 7.15 17.68 -15.13
C ASP A 233 7.81 16.29 -15.06
N LEU A 234 7.87 15.56 -16.18
CA LEU A 234 8.55 14.26 -16.25
C LEU A 234 10.06 14.39 -15.99
N GLU A 235 10.72 15.36 -16.63
CA GLU A 235 12.15 15.64 -16.43
C GLU A 235 12.44 16.01 -14.97
N ASN A 236 11.63 16.91 -14.37
CA ASN A 236 11.77 17.30 -12.98
C ASN A 236 11.59 16.12 -12.01
N ILE A 237 10.64 15.22 -12.32
CA ILE A 237 10.42 13.99 -11.55
C ILE A 237 11.65 13.09 -11.64
N GLN A 238 12.18 12.83 -12.84
CA GLN A 238 13.35 11.96 -13.03
C GLN A 238 14.57 12.45 -12.26
N LEU A 239 14.88 13.75 -12.37
CA LEU A 239 15.98 14.36 -11.62
C LEU A 239 15.78 14.22 -10.10
N SER A 240 14.58 14.53 -9.61
CA SER A 240 14.25 14.41 -8.19
C SER A 240 14.31 12.96 -7.71
N LEU A 241 13.89 12.01 -8.54
CA LEU A 241 13.88 10.58 -8.25
C LEU A 241 15.31 10.03 -8.13
N MET A 242 16.23 10.46 -9.00
CA MET A 242 17.63 10.06 -8.92
C MET A 242 18.36 10.70 -7.74
N ASN A 243 18.07 11.96 -7.41
CA ASN A 243 18.59 12.59 -6.19
C ASN A 243 18.10 11.86 -4.93
N MET A 244 16.81 11.53 -4.88
CA MET A 244 16.22 10.75 -3.79
C MET A 244 16.84 9.36 -3.67
N LYS A 245 17.12 8.68 -4.79
CA LYS A 245 17.81 7.39 -4.81
C LYS A 245 19.19 7.49 -4.15
N GLN A 246 20.00 8.48 -4.53
CA GLN A 246 21.35 8.66 -3.97
C GLN A 246 21.32 8.97 -2.48
N LEU A 247 20.42 9.84 -2.05
CA LEU A 247 20.21 10.15 -0.64
C LEU A 247 19.82 8.89 0.16
N GLU A 248 18.85 8.14 -0.34
CA GLU A 248 18.40 6.90 0.32
C GLU A 248 19.52 5.86 0.40
N ILE A 249 20.30 5.65 -0.66
CA ILE A 249 21.45 4.74 -0.65
C ILE A 249 22.44 5.14 0.45
N SER A 250 22.81 6.42 0.52
CA SER A 250 23.77 6.92 1.52
C SER A 250 23.26 6.71 2.95
N LEU A 251 21.99 7.03 3.21
CA LEU A 251 21.38 6.89 4.53
C LEU A 251 21.23 5.42 4.93
N LEU A 252 20.78 4.56 4.02
CA LEU A 252 20.56 3.15 4.31
C LEU A 252 21.88 2.37 4.44
N ASN A 253 22.94 2.75 3.73
CA ASN A 253 24.29 2.21 3.98
C ASN A 253 24.78 2.61 5.37
N SER A 254 24.64 3.90 5.76
CA SER A 254 24.99 4.35 7.11
C SER A 254 24.20 3.62 8.20
N PHE A 255 22.92 3.33 7.93
CA PHE A 255 22.07 2.54 8.81
C PHE A 255 22.52 1.07 8.90
N LEU A 256 22.91 0.45 7.78
CA LEU A 256 23.50 -0.89 7.78
C LEU A 256 24.80 -0.96 8.58
N ASP A 257 25.69 0.02 8.43
CA ASP A 257 26.96 0.08 9.16
C ASP A 257 26.75 0.18 10.69
N ARG A 258 25.68 0.85 11.13
CA ARG A 258 25.30 0.87 12.55
C ARG A 258 24.69 -0.46 12.98
N LEU A 259 23.80 -1.04 12.17
CA LEU A 259 23.17 -2.34 12.46
C LEU A 259 24.20 -3.47 12.58
N ASP A 260 25.24 -3.47 11.74
CA ASP A 260 26.32 -4.46 11.75
C ASP A 260 26.99 -4.55 13.12
N LYS A 261 27.16 -3.41 13.80
CA LYS A 261 27.79 -3.31 15.14
C LYS A 261 26.91 -3.85 16.28
N GLU A 262 25.60 -3.98 16.04
CA GLU A 262 24.66 -4.55 17.02
C GLU A 262 24.55 -6.07 16.89
N MET A 263 25.09 -6.65 15.82
CA MET A 263 25.11 -8.10 15.67
C MET A 263 26.14 -8.71 16.62
N PRO A 264 25.84 -9.83 17.28
CA PRO A 264 26.83 -10.56 18.06
C PRO A 264 28.03 -10.90 17.16
N ASN A 265 29.25 -10.59 17.60
CA ASN A 265 30.44 -11.16 16.99
C ASN A 265 30.35 -12.69 17.19
N GLU A 266 30.31 -13.43 16.08
CA GLU A 266 30.48 -14.89 16.10
C GLU A 266 31.83 -15.30 16.71
#